data_AF-A0AAX2GXY9-F1
#
_entry.id   AF-A0AAX2GXY9-F1
#
_cell.length_a   1.000
_cell.length_b   1.000
_cell.length_c   1.000
_cell.angle_alpha   90.00
_cell.angle_beta   90.00
_cell.angle_gamma   90.00
#
_symmetry.space_group_name_H-M   'P 1'
#
loop_
_entity.id
_entity.type
_entity.pdbx_description
1 polymer ?
#
loop_
_entity_poly.entity_id
_entity_poly.type
_entity_poly.pdbx_seq_one_letter_code
_entity_poly.pdbx_strand_id
1 'polypeptide(L)'
;MSFATETKQLRTSLKEQGFLQHTWSTTKRQLWLKPLDLEALVFVYVSFYEHRQGGNFCYLIASPPKLNGDDWQSNPLAYGIQIGEGYDQTDHFYDRCISRLENLLPSFSHLKEAVIAEMQHPSRITIAGIYPEEVAQKSIAILSAFRLLQQEPDFAELCVRSKEVWRKEKKIYWIEDTLAQKCIAPYADEVMLTHIEDYTYTLSNILATYSVFK
;
A
#
# COMPACT_ATOMS: atom_id res chain seq x y z
N MET A 1 7.92 -25.86 7.68
CA MET A 1 8.21 -26.04 6.24
C MET A 1 8.93 -24.78 5.73
N SER A 2 9.18 -24.59 4.42
CA SER A 2 9.67 -23.28 3.95
C SER A 2 8.49 -22.30 3.81
N PHE A 3 8.73 -21.02 4.11
CA PHE A 3 7.71 -19.96 3.98
C PHE A 3 7.04 -19.92 2.59
N ALA A 4 7.81 -20.21 1.53
CA ALA A 4 7.28 -20.28 0.17
C ALA A 4 6.28 -21.43 -0.02
N THR A 5 6.52 -22.59 0.60
CA THR A 5 5.61 -23.74 0.55
C THR A 5 4.36 -23.47 1.37
N GLU A 6 4.50 -22.93 2.58
CA GLU A 6 3.38 -22.65 3.50
C GLU A 6 2.43 -21.59 2.95
N THR A 7 2.93 -20.62 2.19
CA THR A 7 2.11 -19.53 1.63
C THR A 7 1.60 -19.80 0.21
N LYS A 8 1.87 -20.99 -0.36
CA LYS A 8 1.52 -21.30 -1.75
C LYS A 8 0.02 -21.16 -2.00
N GLN A 9 -0.82 -21.73 -1.14
CA GLN A 9 -2.28 -21.69 -1.30
C GLN A 9 -2.82 -20.26 -1.15
N LEU A 10 -2.36 -19.51 -0.13
CA LEU A 10 -2.75 -18.11 0.07
C LEU A 10 -2.43 -17.24 -1.16
N ARG A 11 -1.22 -17.40 -1.74
CA ARG A 11 -0.83 -16.66 -2.96
C ARG A 11 -1.70 -17.01 -4.17
N THR A 12 -2.10 -18.27 -4.30
CA THR A 12 -3.03 -18.70 -5.36
C THR A 12 -4.41 -18.05 -5.18
N SER A 13 -4.97 -18.13 -3.97
CA SER A 13 -6.27 -17.52 -3.64
C SER A 13 -6.27 -16.00 -3.89
N LEU A 14 -5.21 -15.29 -3.51
CA LEU A 14 -5.09 -13.85 -3.76
C LEU A 14 -5.10 -13.52 -5.26
N LYS A 15 -4.40 -14.30 -6.09
CA LYS A 15 -4.42 -14.11 -7.54
C LYS A 15 -5.81 -14.33 -8.13
N GLU A 16 -6.50 -15.39 -7.69
CA GLU A 16 -7.88 -15.71 -8.13
C GLU A 16 -8.85 -14.59 -7.77
N GLN A 17 -8.62 -13.92 -6.64
CA GLN A 17 -9.40 -12.77 -6.18
C GLN A 17 -8.97 -11.42 -6.79
N GLY A 18 -8.09 -11.44 -7.80
CA GLY A 18 -7.66 -10.26 -8.55
C GLY A 18 -6.58 -9.42 -7.87
N PHE A 19 -5.96 -9.91 -6.79
CA PHE A 19 -4.82 -9.22 -6.19
C PHE A 19 -3.56 -9.38 -7.03
N LEU A 20 -2.76 -8.32 -7.04
CA LEU A 20 -1.45 -8.30 -7.66
C LEU A 20 -0.36 -8.20 -6.58
N GLN A 21 0.76 -8.86 -6.83
CA GLN A 21 1.91 -8.81 -5.94
C GLN A 21 2.62 -7.46 -6.07
N HIS A 22 2.86 -6.80 -4.94
CA HIS A 22 3.63 -5.57 -4.82
C HIS A 22 5.13 -5.83 -5.00
N THR A 23 5.85 -4.89 -5.61
CA THR A 23 7.29 -4.97 -5.90
C THR A 23 8.18 -5.07 -4.65
N TRP A 24 7.67 -4.59 -3.51
CA TRP A 24 8.31 -4.72 -2.19
C TRP A 24 8.22 -6.12 -1.56
N SER A 25 7.60 -7.09 -2.24
CA SER A 25 7.59 -8.46 -1.74
C SER A 25 9.00 -9.07 -1.77
N THR A 26 9.43 -9.66 -0.66
CA THR A 26 10.70 -10.38 -0.50
C THR A 26 10.47 -11.86 -0.21
N THR A 27 11.53 -12.67 -0.10
CA THR A 27 11.40 -14.12 0.13
C THR A 27 10.70 -14.50 1.44
N LYS A 28 10.71 -13.62 2.45
CA LYS A 28 10.07 -13.84 3.77
C LYS A 28 8.92 -12.88 4.07
N ARG A 29 8.58 -12.00 3.13
CA ARG A 29 7.54 -10.98 3.28
C ARG A 29 6.82 -10.79 1.96
N GLN A 30 5.51 -10.82 1.99
CA GLN A 30 4.69 -10.67 0.80
C GLN A 30 3.70 -9.54 1.03
N LEU A 31 3.52 -8.71 0.01
CA LEU A 31 2.55 -7.64 -0.01
C LEU A 31 1.77 -7.75 -1.30
N TRP A 32 0.46 -7.87 -1.18
CA TRP A 32 -0.48 -8.02 -2.29
C TRP A 32 -1.52 -6.92 -2.22
N LEU A 33 -1.99 -6.42 -3.35
CA LEU A 33 -2.97 -5.34 -3.38
C LEU A 33 -3.97 -5.47 -4.51
N LYS A 34 -5.15 -4.86 -4.31
CA LYS A 34 -6.13 -4.53 -5.35
C LYS A 34 -6.90 -3.27 -4.96
N PRO A 35 -7.39 -2.47 -5.92
CA PRO A 35 -8.24 -1.33 -5.60
C PRO A 35 -9.58 -1.82 -5.03
N LEU A 36 -10.19 -1.03 -4.16
CA LEU A 36 -11.53 -1.30 -3.65
C LEU A 36 -12.61 -1.10 -4.71
N ASP A 37 -12.34 -0.25 -5.69
CA ASP A 37 -13.29 0.15 -6.74
C ASP A 37 -12.57 0.57 -8.03
N LEU A 38 -13.35 1.03 -8.99
CA LEU A 38 -12.84 1.53 -10.27
C LEU A 38 -12.15 2.88 -10.16
N GLU A 39 -12.35 3.68 -9.11
CA GLU A 39 -11.70 4.98 -8.93
C GLU A 39 -10.22 4.80 -8.55
N ALA A 40 -9.90 3.71 -7.85
CA ALA A 40 -8.57 3.38 -7.39
C ALA A 40 -7.97 4.46 -6.48
N LEU A 41 -8.80 5.00 -5.58
CA LEU A 41 -8.38 5.94 -4.53
C LEU A 41 -7.98 5.22 -3.24
N VAL A 42 -8.62 4.08 -2.96
CA VAL A 42 -8.36 3.24 -1.79
C VAL A 42 -8.09 1.81 -2.26
N PHE A 43 -7.11 1.17 -1.66
CA PHE A 43 -6.65 -0.17 -1.98
C PHE A 43 -6.78 -1.08 -0.77
N VAL A 44 -7.10 -2.33 -1.04
CA VAL A 44 -6.97 -3.43 -0.08
C VAL A 44 -5.60 -4.03 -0.26
N TYR A 45 -4.82 -4.06 0.83
CA TYR A 45 -3.55 -4.74 0.92
C TYR A 45 -3.68 -5.97 1.80
N VAL A 46 -3.03 -7.07 1.39
CA VAL A 46 -2.80 -8.24 2.22
C VAL A 46 -1.30 -8.37 2.42
N SER A 47 -0.83 -8.19 3.66
CA SER A 47 0.58 -8.34 4.02
C SER A 47 0.76 -9.54 4.92
N PHE A 48 1.71 -10.41 4.57
CA PHE A 48 2.05 -11.57 5.40
C PHE A 48 3.54 -11.86 5.35
N TYR A 49 4.10 -12.24 6.49
CA TYR A 49 5.54 -12.44 6.66
C TYR A 49 5.87 -13.36 7.83
N GLU A 50 7.07 -13.93 7.76
CA GLU A 50 7.72 -14.64 8.87
C GLU A 50 8.62 -13.66 9.63
N HIS A 51 8.40 -13.47 10.93
CA HIS A 51 9.16 -12.53 11.74
C HIS A 51 10.54 -13.09 12.12
N ARG A 52 11.54 -12.20 12.28
CA ARG A 52 12.94 -12.59 12.53
C ARG A 52 13.14 -13.32 13.86
N GLN A 53 12.27 -13.06 14.84
CA GLN A 53 12.32 -13.72 16.16
C GLN A 53 11.46 -15.00 16.21
N GLY A 54 11.00 -15.49 15.05
CA GLY A 54 9.97 -16.51 14.98
C GLY A 54 8.58 -15.89 15.00
N GLY A 55 7.62 -16.60 14.39
CA GLY A 55 6.22 -16.19 14.31
C GLY A 55 5.78 -15.82 12.89
N ASN A 56 4.50 -16.09 12.60
CA ASN A 56 3.85 -15.80 11.33
C ASN A 56 2.78 -14.73 11.52
N PHE A 57 2.73 -13.77 10.59
CA PHE A 57 1.86 -12.60 10.66
C PHE A 57 1.07 -12.46 9.37
N CYS A 58 -0.19 -12.04 9.50
CA CYS A 58 -1.04 -11.70 8.37
C CYS A 58 -1.94 -10.51 8.70
N TYR A 59 -2.00 -9.54 7.80
CA TYR A 59 -2.75 -8.29 7.93
C TYR A 59 -3.58 -8.04 6.68
N LEU A 60 -4.80 -7.51 6.87
CA LEU A 60 -5.66 -6.96 5.84
C LEU A 60 -5.81 -5.47 6.10
N ILE A 61 -5.50 -4.65 5.11
CA ILE A 61 -5.33 -3.20 5.29
C ILE A 61 -6.08 -2.48 4.17
N ALA A 62 -6.94 -1.52 4.51
CA ALA A 62 -7.49 -0.51 3.61
C ALA A 62 -6.63 0.75 3.75
N SER A 63 -6.10 1.24 2.65
CA SER A 63 -5.23 2.41 2.65
C SER A 63 -5.23 3.08 1.27
N PRO A 64 -4.96 4.39 1.18
CA PRO A 64 -4.49 4.99 -0.07
C PRO A 64 -3.24 4.25 -0.59
N PRO A 65 -2.87 4.44 -1.88
CA PRO A 65 -1.61 3.95 -2.43
C PRO A 65 -0.41 4.32 -1.54
N LYS A 66 0.42 3.36 -1.13
CA LYS A 66 1.57 3.63 -0.24
C LYS A 66 2.77 2.70 -0.38
N LEU A 67 3.87 3.11 0.23
CA LEU A 67 5.23 2.56 0.07
C LEU A 67 5.46 1.18 0.71
N ASN A 68 4.81 0.87 1.84
CA ASN A 68 5.15 -0.28 2.66
C ASN A 68 3.95 -0.84 3.47
N GLY A 69 3.87 -2.16 3.56
CA GLY A 69 2.76 -2.88 4.21
C GLY A 69 2.83 -2.92 5.74
N ASP A 70 3.98 -2.64 6.35
CA ASP A 70 4.21 -2.73 7.79
C ASP A 70 3.75 -1.50 8.58
N ASP A 71 3.91 -0.31 7.99
CA ASP A 71 3.70 0.95 8.70
C ASP A 71 2.23 1.37 8.69
N TRP A 72 1.30 0.45 8.45
CA TRP A 72 -0.13 0.77 8.51
C TRP A 72 -0.55 1.16 9.92
N GLN A 73 0.05 0.56 10.95
CA GLN A 73 -0.27 0.89 12.34
C GLN A 73 0.17 2.32 12.71
N SER A 74 1.17 2.86 12.00
CA SER A 74 1.73 4.21 12.14
C SER A 74 1.27 5.18 11.07
N ASN A 75 0.39 4.77 10.14
CA ASN A 75 -0.16 5.65 9.11
C ASN A 75 -1.62 5.99 9.44
N PRO A 76 -1.94 7.25 9.72
CA PRO A 76 -3.29 7.67 10.13
C PRO A 76 -4.33 7.53 9.02
N LEU A 77 -3.91 7.37 7.76
CA LEU A 77 -4.80 7.13 6.61
C LEU A 77 -4.98 5.64 6.30
N ALA A 78 -4.40 4.74 7.09
CA ALA A 78 -4.50 3.31 6.89
C ALA A 78 -5.30 2.64 8.00
N TYR A 79 -6.25 1.81 7.62
CA TYR A 79 -7.08 1.02 8.53
C TYR A 79 -6.79 -0.45 8.30
N GLY A 80 -6.34 -1.15 9.33
CA GLY A 80 -6.01 -2.56 9.23
C GLY A 80 -6.74 -3.40 10.26
N ILE A 81 -7.02 -4.64 9.87
CA ILE A 81 -7.41 -5.71 10.78
C ILE A 81 -6.25 -6.70 10.79
N GLN A 82 -5.71 -6.97 11.99
CA GLN A 82 -4.83 -8.11 12.18
C GLN A 82 -5.62 -9.39 11.94
N ILE A 83 -5.29 -10.11 10.87
CA ILE A 83 -5.99 -11.35 10.48
C ILE A 83 -5.58 -12.48 11.41
N GLY A 84 -4.29 -12.52 11.76
CA GLY A 84 -3.76 -13.44 12.75
C GLY A 84 -2.31 -13.14 13.09
N GLU A 85 -1.92 -13.60 14.26
CA GLU A 85 -0.54 -13.70 14.74
C GLU A 85 -0.42 -15.06 15.41
N GLY A 86 0.62 -15.80 15.04
CA GLY A 86 0.86 -17.13 15.57
C GLY A 86 2.35 -17.36 15.80
N TYR A 87 2.72 -17.57 17.06
CA TYR A 87 4.09 -17.90 17.46
C TYR A 87 4.34 -19.41 17.50
N ASP A 88 3.27 -20.18 17.47
CA ASP A 88 3.23 -21.60 17.79
C ASP A 88 3.73 -22.50 16.64
N GLN A 89 4.20 -21.89 15.53
CA GLN A 89 4.67 -22.55 14.30
C GLN A 89 3.78 -23.69 13.80
N THR A 90 2.47 -23.63 14.07
CA THR A 90 1.55 -24.68 13.63
C THR A 90 1.49 -24.68 12.10
N ASP A 91 1.64 -25.86 11.50
CA ASP A 91 1.21 -26.10 10.13
C ASP A 91 -0.26 -25.63 10.02
N HIS A 92 -0.62 -24.93 8.94
CA HIS A 92 -1.96 -24.36 8.65
C HIS A 92 -2.30 -22.94 9.17
N PHE A 93 -1.37 -22.16 9.73
CA PHE A 93 -1.66 -20.75 10.10
C PHE A 93 -2.21 -19.93 8.91
N TYR A 94 -1.57 -20.01 7.75
CA TYR A 94 -1.99 -19.25 6.57
C TYR A 94 -3.28 -19.79 5.95
N ASP A 95 -3.57 -21.09 6.06
CA ASP A 95 -4.84 -21.67 5.62
C ASP A 95 -6.01 -21.08 6.44
N ARG A 96 -5.83 -20.91 7.75
CA ARG A 96 -6.82 -20.25 8.62
C ARG A 96 -6.98 -18.76 8.30
N CYS A 97 -5.90 -18.11 7.85
CA CYS A 97 -6.00 -16.72 7.37
C CYS A 97 -6.89 -16.61 6.12
N ILE A 98 -6.88 -17.60 5.22
CA ILE A 98 -7.74 -17.62 4.02
C ILE A 98 -9.21 -17.54 4.43
N SER A 99 -9.68 -18.42 5.31
CA SER A 99 -11.08 -18.42 5.74
C SER A 99 -11.51 -17.10 6.41
N ARG A 100 -10.62 -16.48 7.18
CA ARG A 100 -10.91 -15.18 7.80
C ARG A 100 -10.94 -14.04 6.78
N LEU A 101 -10.06 -14.06 5.78
CA LEU A 101 -10.08 -13.10 4.68
C LEU A 101 -11.36 -13.23 3.85
N GLU A 102 -11.79 -14.45 3.52
CA GLU A 102 -13.05 -14.70 2.79
C GLU A 102 -14.27 -14.13 3.51
N ASN A 103 -14.30 -14.22 4.85
CA ASN A 103 -15.39 -13.66 5.64
C ASN A 103 -15.34 -12.12 5.71
N LEU A 104 -14.15 -11.52 5.77
CA LEU A 104 -14.00 -10.08 5.98
C LEU A 104 -14.09 -9.27 4.68
N LEU A 105 -13.50 -9.75 3.59
CA LEU A 105 -13.38 -9.01 2.33
C LEU A 105 -14.72 -8.46 1.78
N PRO A 106 -15.85 -9.19 1.82
CA PRO A 106 -17.14 -8.69 1.34
C PRO A 106 -17.67 -7.48 2.12
N SER A 107 -17.32 -7.38 3.42
CA SER A 107 -17.76 -6.29 4.28
C SER A 107 -16.71 -5.17 4.39
N PHE A 108 -15.43 -5.50 4.19
CA PHE A 108 -14.30 -4.58 4.26
C PHE A 108 -14.36 -3.48 3.19
N SER A 109 -15.08 -3.72 2.09
CA SER A 109 -15.33 -2.72 1.05
C SER A 109 -16.07 -1.47 1.55
N HIS A 110 -16.89 -1.59 2.60
CA HIS A 110 -17.60 -0.45 3.21
C HIS A 110 -16.69 0.47 4.05
N LEU A 111 -15.40 0.15 4.21
CA LEU A 111 -14.45 1.05 4.87
C LEU A 111 -13.96 2.17 3.94
N LYS A 112 -14.29 2.12 2.65
CA LYS A 112 -13.89 3.15 1.67
C LYS A 112 -14.28 4.54 2.17
N GLU A 113 -15.53 4.71 2.58
CA GLU A 113 -16.08 6.01 2.99
C GLU A 113 -15.38 6.53 4.25
N ALA A 114 -15.05 5.65 5.19
CA ALA A 114 -14.31 6.02 6.39
C ALA A 114 -12.89 6.52 6.06
N VAL A 115 -12.17 5.83 5.16
CA VAL A 115 -10.84 6.25 4.72
C VAL A 115 -10.90 7.60 3.99
N ILE A 116 -11.88 7.80 3.11
CA ILE A 116 -12.06 9.06 2.38
C ILE A 116 -12.34 10.21 3.35
N ALA A 117 -13.21 10.01 4.34
CA ALA A 117 -13.50 11.02 5.35
C ALA A 117 -12.23 11.45 6.10
N GLU A 118 -11.36 10.50 6.42
CA GLU A 118 -10.11 10.76 7.14
C GLU A 118 -9.01 11.35 6.27
N MET A 119 -8.99 11.07 4.97
CA MET A 119 -8.17 11.81 4.01
C MET A 119 -8.57 13.29 3.91
N GLN A 120 -9.84 13.61 4.10
CA GLN A 120 -10.36 14.99 4.04
C GLN A 120 -10.19 15.72 5.38
N HIS A 121 -10.45 15.01 6.48
CA HIS A 121 -10.39 15.52 7.85
C HIS A 121 -9.67 14.52 8.76
N PRO A 122 -8.33 14.49 8.73
CA PRO A 122 -7.57 13.52 9.50
C PRO A 122 -7.76 13.77 11.00
N SER A 123 -8.11 12.71 11.71
CA SER A 123 -8.21 12.69 13.16
C SER A 123 -6.84 12.77 13.86
N ARG A 124 -5.74 12.56 13.12
CA ARG A 124 -4.35 12.63 13.60
C ARG A 124 -4.06 11.69 14.77
N ILE A 125 -4.73 10.54 14.79
CA ILE A 125 -4.49 9.46 15.75
C ILE A 125 -3.99 8.22 14.99
N THR A 126 -3.13 7.44 15.62
CA THR A 126 -2.66 6.15 15.10
C THR A 126 -2.73 5.10 16.20
N ILE A 127 -2.84 3.82 15.81
CA ILE A 127 -2.87 2.70 16.75
C ILE A 127 -1.48 2.48 17.38
N ALA A 128 -0.42 2.77 16.63
CA ALA A 128 0.96 2.77 17.10
C ALA A 128 1.79 3.84 16.36
N GLY A 129 3.00 4.13 16.83
CA GLY A 129 3.90 5.10 16.18
C GLY A 129 3.97 6.47 16.87
N ILE A 130 4.87 7.31 16.36
CA ILE A 130 5.17 8.66 16.88
C ILE A 130 4.84 9.71 15.82
N TYR A 131 4.43 10.90 16.25
CA TYR A 131 4.10 12.05 15.38
C TYR A 131 2.98 11.81 14.34
N PRO A 132 1.79 11.34 14.76
CA PRO A 132 0.69 11.03 13.83
C PRO A 132 0.20 12.24 13.03
N GLU A 133 0.36 13.45 13.56
CA GLU A 133 0.04 14.69 12.86
C GLU A 133 0.94 14.93 11.64
N GLU A 134 2.26 14.82 11.82
CA GLU A 134 3.21 15.00 10.71
C GLU A 134 3.02 13.94 9.62
N VAL A 135 2.78 12.68 10.02
CA VAL A 135 2.56 11.58 9.07
C VAL A 135 1.28 11.81 8.26
N ALA A 136 0.20 12.29 8.90
CA ALA A 136 -1.04 12.64 8.21
C ALA A 136 -0.80 13.76 7.19
N GLN A 137 -0.14 14.84 7.62
CA GLN A 137 0.14 16.00 6.76
C GLN A 137 0.97 15.61 5.53
N LYS A 138 2.07 14.88 5.73
CA LYS A 138 2.93 14.39 4.64
C LYS A 138 2.17 13.48 3.67
N SER A 139 1.34 12.56 4.19
CA SER A 139 0.55 11.66 3.33
C SER A 139 -0.46 12.43 2.47
N ILE A 140 -1.15 13.43 3.04
CA ILE A 140 -2.09 14.29 2.30
C ILE A 140 -1.38 15.15 1.27
N ALA A 141 -0.20 15.68 1.60
CA ALA A 141 0.61 16.46 0.68
C ALA A 141 0.98 15.64 -0.57
N ILE A 142 1.42 14.39 -0.38
CA ILE A 142 1.78 13.51 -1.50
C ILE A 142 0.56 13.07 -2.32
N LEU A 143 -0.58 12.81 -1.67
CA LEU A 143 -1.83 12.52 -2.39
C LEU A 143 -2.30 13.73 -3.21
N SER A 144 -2.09 14.95 -2.70
CA SER A 144 -2.38 16.19 -3.43
C SER A 144 -1.41 16.39 -4.59
N ALA A 145 -0.13 16.10 -4.40
CA ALA A 145 0.87 16.08 -5.47
C ALA A 145 0.50 15.07 -6.57
N PHE A 146 -0.02 13.90 -6.20
CA PHE A 146 -0.51 12.92 -7.19
C PHE A 146 -1.71 13.44 -7.98
N ARG A 147 -2.62 14.19 -7.37
CA ARG A 147 -3.72 14.85 -8.09
C ARG A 147 -3.22 15.93 -9.06
N LEU A 148 -2.12 16.63 -8.76
CA LEU A 148 -1.48 17.53 -9.72
C LEU A 148 -0.82 16.75 -10.85
N LEU A 149 -0.12 15.65 -10.54
CA LEU A 149 0.48 14.78 -11.56
C LEU A 149 -0.57 14.25 -12.55
N GLN A 150 -1.78 13.94 -12.07
CA GLN A 150 -2.91 13.53 -12.91
C GLN A 150 -3.37 14.61 -13.92
N GLN A 151 -3.03 15.87 -13.70
CA GLN A 151 -3.37 16.98 -14.58
C GLN A 151 -2.29 17.27 -15.64
N GLU A 152 -1.14 16.60 -15.56
CA GLU A 152 -0.06 16.79 -16.52
C GLU A 152 -0.45 16.22 -17.90
N PRO A 153 -0.06 16.89 -19.01
CA PRO A 153 -0.45 16.48 -20.37
C PRO A 153 -0.01 15.06 -20.75
N ASP A 154 1.09 14.59 -20.19
CA ASP A 154 1.74 13.30 -20.43
C ASP A 154 1.36 12.23 -19.40
N PHE A 155 0.39 12.50 -18.50
CA PHE A 155 0.01 11.57 -17.43
C PHE A 155 -0.38 10.17 -17.94
N ALA A 156 -1.08 10.09 -19.08
CA ALA A 156 -1.45 8.82 -19.67
C ALA A 156 -0.23 8.00 -20.11
N GLU A 157 0.79 8.66 -20.66
CA GLU A 157 2.04 8.02 -21.06
C GLU A 157 2.85 7.57 -19.84
N LEU A 158 2.90 8.41 -18.80
CA LEU A 158 3.50 8.06 -17.50
C LEU A 158 2.85 6.80 -16.92
N CYS A 159 1.52 6.68 -17.00
CA CYS A 159 0.81 5.49 -16.54
C CYS A 159 1.21 4.24 -17.32
N VAL A 160 1.27 4.32 -18.65
CA VAL A 160 1.68 3.18 -19.50
C VAL A 160 3.10 2.73 -19.13
N ARG A 161 4.06 3.66 -19.10
CA ARG A 161 5.46 3.36 -18.73
C ARG A 161 5.55 2.73 -17.34
N SER A 162 4.87 3.32 -16.36
CA SER A 162 4.87 2.85 -14.98
C SER A 162 4.30 1.43 -14.84
N LYS A 163 3.17 1.16 -15.52
CA LYS A 163 2.55 -0.18 -15.60
C LYS A 163 3.48 -1.21 -16.25
N GLU A 164 4.17 -0.84 -17.32
CA GLU A 164 5.10 -1.74 -18.02
C GLU A 164 6.30 -2.11 -17.15
N VAL A 165 6.94 -1.13 -16.52
CA VAL A 165 8.08 -1.34 -15.60
C VAL A 165 7.64 -2.23 -14.43
N TRP A 166 6.47 -1.97 -13.85
CA TRP A 166 5.92 -2.84 -12.81
C TRP A 166 5.73 -4.28 -13.27
N ARG A 167 5.07 -4.49 -14.41
CA ARG A 167 4.69 -5.83 -14.86
C ARG A 167 5.90 -6.63 -15.38
N LYS A 168 6.77 -6.01 -16.18
CA LYS A 168 7.90 -6.65 -16.85
C LYS A 168 9.12 -6.75 -15.94
N GLU A 169 9.49 -5.64 -15.30
CA GLU A 169 10.75 -5.56 -14.52
C GLU A 169 10.55 -5.81 -13.02
N LYS A 170 9.30 -5.83 -12.54
CA LYS A 170 8.99 -5.92 -11.11
C LYS A 170 9.61 -4.78 -10.30
N LYS A 171 9.69 -3.60 -10.90
CA LYS A 171 10.24 -2.36 -10.30
C LYS A 171 9.22 -1.23 -10.29
N ILE A 172 9.53 -0.16 -9.57
CA ILE A 172 8.81 1.11 -9.65
C ILE A 172 9.45 1.96 -10.73
N TYR A 173 8.65 2.52 -11.63
CA TYR A 173 9.12 3.55 -12.55
C TYR A 173 9.36 4.85 -11.77
N TRP A 174 10.58 5.38 -11.85
CA TRP A 174 10.94 6.64 -11.19
C TRP A 174 10.47 7.81 -12.06
N ILE A 175 9.59 8.66 -11.52
CA ILE A 175 9.18 9.90 -12.18
C ILE A 175 10.39 10.83 -12.24
N GLU A 176 10.59 11.52 -13.37
CA GLU A 176 11.68 12.49 -13.50
C GLU A 176 11.64 13.52 -12.37
N ASP A 177 12.81 13.80 -11.76
CA ASP A 177 12.89 14.62 -10.56
C ASP A 177 12.28 16.01 -10.75
N THR A 178 12.49 16.63 -11.92
CA THR A 178 11.93 17.95 -12.24
C THR A 178 10.40 17.96 -12.17
N LEU A 179 9.76 16.93 -12.74
CA LEU A 179 8.32 16.76 -12.73
C LEU A 179 7.80 16.39 -11.35
N ALA A 180 8.45 15.44 -10.67
CA ALA A 180 8.06 15.03 -9.32
C ALA A 180 8.14 16.21 -8.33
N GLN A 181 9.22 16.99 -8.38
CA GLN A 181 9.39 18.20 -7.56
C GLN A 181 8.34 19.26 -7.88
N LYS A 182 8.03 19.49 -9.17
CA LYS A 182 6.96 20.41 -9.59
C LYS A 182 5.62 20.05 -8.94
N CYS A 183 5.29 18.76 -8.85
CA CYS A 183 4.04 18.31 -8.23
C CYS A 183 4.06 18.38 -6.70
N ILE A 184 5.21 18.14 -6.06
CA ILE A 184 5.34 18.05 -4.60
C ILE A 184 5.50 19.43 -3.94
N ALA A 185 6.29 20.32 -4.53
CA ALA A 185 6.66 21.60 -3.93
C ALA A 185 5.47 22.48 -3.46
N PRO A 186 4.32 22.53 -4.15
CA PRO A 186 3.16 23.32 -3.69
C PRO A 186 2.57 22.87 -2.35
N TYR A 187 2.83 21.63 -1.92
CA TYR A 187 2.25 21.03 -0.73
C TYR A 187 3.30 20.63 0.32
N ALA A 188 4.59 20.81 0.01
CA ALA A 188 5.69 20.38 0.86
C ALA A 188 5.99 21.40 1.97
N ASP A 189 6.17 20.92 3.19
CA ASP A 189 6.80 21.69 4.26
C ASP A 189 8.34 21.70 4.11
N GLU A 190 9.04 22.46 4.97
CA GLU A 190 10.50 22.59 4.94
C GLU A 190 11.22 21.23 5.11
N VAL A 191 10.64 20.33 5.92
CA VAL A 191 11.19 18.98 6.14
C VAL A 191 11.03 18.12 4.89
N MET A 192 9.88 18.21 4.22
CA MET A 192 9.61 17.52 2.97
C MET A 192 10.53 18.00 1.86
N LEU A 193 10.77 19.31 1.74
CA LEU A 193 11.69 19.87 0.77
C LEU A 193 13.14 19.43 1.03
N THR A 194 13.53 19.30 2.31
CA THR A 194 14.87 18.83 2.69
C THR A 194 15.10 17.37 2.29
N HIS A 195 14.06 16.55 2.28
CA HIS A 195 14.12 15.12 1.94
C HIS A 195 13.32 14.79 0.67
N ILE A 196 13.32 15.70 -0.31
CA ILE A 196 12.39 15.65 -1.45
C ILE A 196 12.49 14.34 -2.26
N GLU A 197 13.68 13.71 -2.31
CA GLU A 197 13.92 12.42 -2.98
C GLU A 197 13.07 11.27 -2.40
N ASP A 198 12.86 11.23 -1.08
CA ASP A 198 12.02 10.20 -0.44
C ASP A 198 10.54 10.36 -0.87
N TYR A 199 10.13 11.61 -1.09
CA TYR A 199 8.79 11.97 -1.50
C TYR A 199 8.57 11.81 -3.01
N THR A 200 9.58 12.03 -3.85
CA THR A 200 9.52 11.70 -5.29
C THR A 200 9.40 10.20 -5.50
N TYR A 201 10.09 9.39 -4.69
CA TYR A 201 9.89 7.94 -4.69
C TYR A 201 8.47 7.55 -4.26
N THR A 202 7.94 8.20 -3.21
CA THR A 202 6.58 7.94 -2.75
C THR A 202 5.55 8.25 -3.83
N LEU A 203 5.67 9.41 -4.48
CA LEU A 203 4.81 9.79 -5.60
C LEU A 203 4.91 8.79 -6.78
N SER A 204 6.11 8.33 -7.10
CA SER A 204 6.36 7.32 -8.13
C SER A 204 5.68 5.98 -7.81
N ASN A 205 5.64 5.59 -6.53
CA ASN A 205 4.95 4.40 -6.08
C ASN A 205 3.42 4.53 -6.15
N ILE A 206 2.87 5.70 -5.81
CA ILE A 206 1.44 5.98 -6.00
C ILE A 206 1.07 5.86 -7.48
N LEU A 207 1.85 6.46 -8.38
CA LEU A 207 1.67 6.32 -9.83
C LEU A 207 1.69 4.86 -10.26
N ALA A 208 2.68 4.08 -9.83
CA ALA A 208 2.78 2.67 -10.19
C ALA A 208 1.59 1.84 -9.68
N THR A 209 1.19 2.06 -8.44
CA THR A 209 0.01 1.42 -7.84
C THR A 209 -1.26 1.76 -8.62
N TYR A 210 -1.48 3.03 -8.96
CA TYR A 210 -2.63 3.47 -9.76
C TYR A 210 -2.61 2.86 -11.17
N SER A 211 -1.48 2.95 -11.86
CA SER A 211 -1.32 2.60 -13.27
C SER A 211 -1.51 1.11 -13.55
N VAL A 212 -1.26 0.24 -12.58
CA VAL A 212 -1.39 -1.21 -12.79
C VAL A 212 -2.85 -1.65 -12.92
N PHE A 213 -3.79 -0.89 -12.37
CA PHE A 213 -5.23 -1.18 -12.33
C PHE A 213 -6.07 -0.29 -13.24
N LYS A 214 -5.50 0.77 -13.81
CA LYS A 214 -6.09 1.57 -14.88
C LYS A 214 -5.55 1.12 -16.24
#